data_AF-A0A534MI74-F1
#
_entry.id   AF-A0A534MI74-F1
#
_cell.length_a   1.000
_cell.length_b   1.000
_cell.length_c   1.000
_cell.angle_alpha   90.00
_cell.angle_beta   90.00
_cell.angle_gamma   90.00
#
_symmetry.space_group_name_H-M   'P 1'
#
loop_
_entity.id
_entity.type
_entity.pdbx_description
1 polymer ?
#
loop_
_entity_poly.entity_id
_entity_poly.type
_entity_poly.pdbx_seq_one_letter_code
_entity_poly.pdbx_strand_id
1 'polypeptide(L)'
;MRARSGHFKFDKKVKWKNLVTAFRPLFLKFLEETQQLPEDMESVDVLVEENLRELRSNRKPEGFNREGAMRMIFPISNQVEFYVYGRGKVLEVARVTESLSRILQKYRLKHTIEWDKLKFLADKKE
;
A
#
# COMPACT_ATOMS: atom_id res chain seq x y z
N MET A 1 -7.24 -14.96 10.03
CA MET A 1 -8.29 -14.30 9.26
C MET A 1 -8.05 -14.55 7.77
N ARG A 2 -9.10 -14.83 6.97
CA ARG A 2 -8.94 -15.08 5.52
C ARG A 2 -9.43 -13.86 4.72
N ALA A 3 -8.55 -12.90 4.42
CA ALA A 3 -8.85 -11.74 3.57
C ALA A 3 -7.96 -11.68 2.31
N ARG A 4 -8.54 -11.32 1.16
CA ARG A 4 -7.84 -11.12 -0.13
C ARG A 4 -7.33 -9.69 -0.31
N SER A 5 -7.90 -8.75 0.44
CA SER A 5 -7.42 -7.37 0.47
C SER A 5 -7.49 -6.75 1.86
N GLY A 6 -6.49 -5.96 2.22
CA GLY A 6 -6.53 -5.00 3.32
C GLY A 6 -6.66 -3.58 2.77
N HIS A 7 -7.72 -2.86 3.15
CA HIS A 7 -8.00 -1.49 2.74
C HIS A 7 -7.68 -0.52 3.87
N PHE A 8 -6.69 0.33 3.66
CA PHE A 8 -6.30 1.39 4.58
C PHE A 8 -7.09 2.66 4.26
N LYS A 9 -7.89 3.12 5.22
CA LYS A 9 -8.63 4.39 5.12
C LYS A 9 -8.11 5.33 6.18
N PHE A 10 -7.51 6.43 5.76
CA PHE A 10 -6.98 7.41 6.68
C PHE A 10 -8.06 8.35 7.20
N ASP A 11 -7.80 8.93 8.37
CA ASP A 11 -8.69 9.96 8.93
C ASP A 11 -8.74 11.20 8.01
N LYS A 12 -9.86 11.93 8.01
CA LYS A 12 -10.13 13.04 7.07
C LYS A 12 -9.09 14.16 7.08
N LYS A 13 -8.33 14.28 8.17
CA LYS A 13 -7.26 15.28 8.35
C LYS A 13 -5.95 14.88 7.67
N VAL A 14 -5.77 13.60 7.35
CA VAL A 14 -4.58 13.09 6.67
C VAL A 14 -4.65 13.47 5.20
N LYS A 15 -3.56 14.06 4.70
CA LYS A 15 -3.33 14.40 3.29
C LYS A 15 -2.19 13.57 2.74
N TRP A 16 -2.08 13.47 1.41
CA TRP A 16 -0.99 12.73 0.75
C TRP A 16 0.40 13.14 1.25
N LYS A 17 0.64 14.44 1.43
CA LYS A 17 1.93 14.94 1.95
C LYS A 17 2.29 14.44 3.34
N ASN A 18 1.32 14.00 4.14
CA ASN A 18 1.60 13.44 5.47
C ASN A 18 2.25 12.06 5.38
N LEU A 19 2.09 11.34 4.26
CA LEU A 19 2.71 10.03 4.06
C LEU A 19 4.19 10.12 3.72
N VAL A 20 4.72 11.27 3.30
CA VAL A 20 6.10 11.43 2.80
C VAL A 20 7.15 10.80 3.73
N THR A 21 7.06 11.06 5.03
CA THR A 21 8.03 10.55 6.02
C THR A 21 7.87 9.05 6.33
N ALA A 22 6.66 8.52 6.15
CA ALA A 22 6.35 7.11 6.38
C ALA A 22 6.49 6.25 5.12
N PHE A 23 6.53 6.86 3.93
CA PHE A 23 6.34 6.13 2.68
C PHE A 23 7.50 5.21 2.35
N ARG A 24 8.76 5.67 2.40
CA ARG A 24 9.92 4.80 2.15
C ARG A 24 9.91 3.54 3.03
N PRO A 25 9.81 3.62 4.37
CA PRO A 25 9.77 2.41 5.20
C PRO A 25 8.52 1.57 4.97
N LEU A 26 7.36 2.19 4.70
CA LEU A 26 6.13 1.47 4.35
C LEU A 26 6.30 0.65 3.06
N PHE A 27 6.87 1.27 2.02
CA PHE A 27 7.03 0.69 0.70
C PHE A 27 8.08 -0.41 0.68
N LEU A 28 9.24 -0.18 1.30
CA LEU A 28 10.28 -1.21 1.43
C LEU A 28 9.76 -2.41 2.21
N LYS A 29 9.05 -2.17 3.33
CA LYS A 29 8.46 -3.27 4.10
C LYS A 29 7.45 -4.08 3.28
N PHE A 30 6.65 -3.41 2.44
CA PHE A 30 5.74 -4.10 1.53
C PHE A 30 6.52 -4.99 0.55
N LEU A 31 7.57 -4.46 -0.10
CA LEU A 31 8.36 -5.23 -1.06
C LEU A 31 9.07 -6.42 -0.41
N GLU A 32 9.64 -6.24 0.78
CA GLU A 32 10.27 -7.32 1.55
C GLU A 32 9.27 -8.42 1.94
N GLU A 33 8.14 -8.05 2.54
CA GLU A 33 7.14 -9.01 3.04
C GLU A 33 6.46 -9.79 1.91
N THR A 34 6.47 -9.25 0.70
CA THR A 34 5.88 -9.85 -0.51
C THR A 34 6.91 -10.54 -1.39
N GLN A 35 8.21 -10.50 -1.03
CA GLN A 35 9.33 -11.01 -1.83
C GLN A 35 9.38 -10.38 -3.24
N GLN A 36 9.03 -9.09 -3.33
CA GLN A 36 8.99 -8.30 -4.56
C GLN A 36 10.04 -7.17 -4.55
N LEU A 37 11.01 -7.22 -3.62
CA LEU A 37 12.12 -6.29 -3.57
C LEU A 37 13.10 -6.59 -4.72
N PRO A 38 13.34 -5.65 -5.65
CA PRO A 38 14.39 -5.78 -6.65
C PRO A 38 15.78 -6.04 -6.04
N GLU A 39 16.61 -6.80 -6.75
CA GLU A 39 18.02 -7.03 -6.34
C GLU A 39 18.88 -5.77 -6.52
N ASP A 40 18.57 -4.98 -7.54
CA ASP A 40 19.23 -3.71 -7.81
C ASP A 40 18.66 -2.58 -6.93
N MET A 41 19.50 -2.04 -6.06
CA MET A 41 19.15 -0.97 -5.14
C MET A 41 18.87 0.36 -5.86
N GLU A 42 19.50 0.63 -7.01
CA GLU A 42 19.20 1.85 -7.78
C GLU A 42 17.77 1.80 -8.31
N SER A 43 17.35 0.65 -8.84
CA SER A 43 15.96 0.40 -9.22
C SER A 43 14.98 0.59 -8.06
N VAL A 44 15.33 0.15 -6.84
CA VAL A 44 14.50 0.38 -5.64
C VAL A 44 14.34 1.87 -5.35
N ASP A 45 15.43 2.63 -5.40
CA ASP A 45 15.42 4.06 -5.09
C ASP A 45 14.60 4.85 -6.10
N VAL A 46 14.64 4.50 -7.39
CA VAL A 46 13.79 5.10 -8.43
C VAL A 46 12.31 4.88 -8.10
N LEU A 47 11.91 3.63 -7.79
CA LEU A 47 10.51 3.31 -7.44
C LEU A 47 10.00 4.09 -6.24
N VAL A 48 10.86 4.23 -5.21
CA VAL A 48 10.53 5.01 -4.02
C VAL A 48 10.38 6.49 -4.37
N GLU A 49 11.32 7.04 -5.14
CA GLU A 49 11.37 8.47 -5.44
C GLU A 49 10.22 8.93 -6.36
N GLU A 50 9.81 8.11 -7.32
CA GLU A 50 8.63 8.37 -8.17
C GLU A 50 7.37 8.61 -7.31
N ASN A 51 7.16 7.75 -6.32
CA ASN A 51 6.04 7.88 -5.40
C ASN A 51 6.20 9.05 -4.43
N LEU A 52 7.40 9.28 -3.90
CA LEU A 52 7.67 10.41 -3.00
C LEU A 52 7.46 11.75 -3.70
N ARG A 53 7.78 11.88 -4.99
CA ARG A 53 7.56 13.10 -5.78
C ARG A 53 6.08 13.50 -5.81
N GLU A 54 5.20 12.53 -6.00
CA GLU A 54 3.74 12.75 -5.96
C GLU A 54 3.28 13.14 -4.55
N LEU A 55 3.74 12.42 -3.52
CA LEU A 55 3.37 12.70 -2.13
C LEU A 55 3.85 14.08 -1.67
N ARG A 56 5.07 14.50 -2.03
CA ARG A 56 5.60 15.84 -1.74
C ARG A 56 4.76 16.93 -2.40
N SER A 57 4.23 16.66 -3.60
CA SER A 57 3.28 17.51 -4.31
C SER A 57 1.84 17.40 -3.79
N ASN A 58 1.62 16.68 -2.69
CA ASN A 58 0.32 16.38 -2.10
C ASN A 58 -0.66 15.70 -3.09
N ARG A 59 -0.14 14.86 -3.98
CA ARG A 59 -0.89 14.07 -4.96
C ARG A 59 -0.85 12.58 -4.63
N LYS A 60 -1.81 11.86 -5.22
CA LYS A 60 -1.93 10.41 -5.10
C LYS A 60 -0.70 9.73 -5.72
N PRO A 61 0.03 8.87 -4.98
CA PRO A 61 1.14 8.12 -5.55
C PRO A 61 0.62 7.00 -6.48
N GLU A 62 1.53 6.37 -7.20
CA GLU A 62 1.22 5.20 -8.02
C GLU A 62 1.07 3.93 -7.16
N GLY A 63 1.93 3.82 -6.15
CA GLY A 63 2.10 2.62 -5.32
C GLY A 63 2.93 1.56 -6.03
N PHE A 64 2.47 0.32 -5.94
CA PHE A 64 3.05 -0.84 -6.61
C PHE A 64 1.93 -1.63 -7.27
N ASN A 65 1.39 -1.09 -8.37
CA ASN A 65 0.28 -1.68 -9.11
C ASN A 65 0.75 -2.44 -10.36
N ARG A 66 1.66 -3.40 -10.18
CA ARG A 66 2.18 -4.26 -11.26
C ARG A 66 1.88 -5.74 -11.01
N GLU A 67 2.19 -6.59 -11.97
CA GLU A 67 2.05 -8.03 -11.78
C GLU A 67 3.04 -8.57 -10.73
N GLY A 68 2.62 -9.57 -9.96
CA GLY A 68 3.37 -10.11 -8.85
C GLY A 68 2.46 -10.73 -7.79
N ALA A 69 3.05 -11.11 -6.65
CA ALA A 69 2.35 -11.77 -5.55
C ALA A 69 1.27 -10.87 -4.93
N MET A 70 1.61 -9.61 -4.69
CA MET A 70 0.70 -8.59 -4.19
C MET A 70 0.89 -7.25 -4.89
N ARG A 71 -0.14 -6.42 -4.75
CA ARG A 71 -0.20 -5.05 -5.25
C ARG A 71 -0.49 -4.09 -4.11
N MET A 72 0.18 -2.93 -4.13
CA MET A 72 -0.17 -1.77 -3.32
C MET A 72 -0.86 -0.75 -4.22
N ILE A 73 -2.16 -0.56 -4.05
CA ILE A 73 -3.02 0.16 -4.99
C ILE A 73 -3.56 1.43 -4.34
N PHE A 74 -3.28 2.58 -4.93
CA PHE A 74 -3.87 3.86 -4.53
C PHE A 74 -5.01 4.22 -5.49
N PRO A 75 -6.28 4.14 -5.05
CA PRO A 75 -7.44 4.38 -5.91
C PRO A 75 -7.62 5.86 -6.22
N ILE A 76 -8.28 6.16 -7.34
CA ILE A 76 -8.75 7.52 -7.61
C ILE A 76 -9.97 7.77 -6.72
N SER A 77 -9.78 8.50 -5.63
CA SER A 77 -10.86 8.89 -4.73
C SER A 77 -10.59 10.23 -4.06
N ASN A 78 -11.62 10.79 -3.42
CA ASN A 78 -11.53 12.02 -2.65
C ASN A 78 -10.89 11.81 -1.26
N GLN A 79 -10.55 10.57 -0.90
CA GLN A 79 -9.99 10.21 0.39
C GLN A 79 -8.54 9.76 0.23
N VAL A 80 -7.75 9.95 1.29
CA VAL A 80 -6.44 9.32 1.35
C VAL A 80 -6.66 7.89 1.80
N GLU A 81 -6.40 6.95 0.90
CA GLU A 81 -6.60 5.52 1.11
C GLU A 81 -5.71 4.71 0.17
N PHE A 82 -5.46 3.45 0.53
CA PHE A 82 -4.82 2.48 -0.36
C PHE A 82 -5.21 1.05 0.00
N TYR A 83 -4.98 0.13 -0.91
CA TYR A 83 -5.23 -1.29 -0.75
C TYR A 83 -3.92 -2.08 -0.83
N VAL A 84 -3.81 -3.12 -0.01
CA VAL A 84 -2.94 -4.26 -0.27
C VAL A 84 -3.80 -5.38 -0.80
N TYR A 85 -3.48 -5.89 -1.98
CA TYR A 85 -4.26 -6.92 -2.67
C TYR A 85 -3.36 -8.08 -3.08
N GLY A 86 -3.73 -9.31 -2.72
CA GLY A 86 -3.00 -10.52 -3.11
C GLY A 86 -3.82 -11.41 -4.05
N ARG A 87 -3.19 -11.88 -5.13
CA ARG A 87 -3.76 -12.93 -6.00
C ARG A 87 -3.52 -14.30 -5.37
N GLY A 88 -4.48 -14.82 -4.59
CA GLY A 88 -4.54 -16.23 -4.17
C GLY A 88 -4.11 -16.56 -2.74
N LYS A 89 -3.00 -16.00 -2.22
CA LYS A 89 -2.48 -16.32 -0.88
C LYS A 89 -3.06 -15.42 0.22
N VAL A 90 -4.25 -15.77 0.65
CA VAL A 90 -5.08 -15.05 1.62
C VAL A 90 -4.44 -14.85 3.01
N LEU A 91 -3.64 -15.82 3.49
CA LEU A 91 -2.98 -15.71 4.81
C LEU A 91 -1.85 -14.66 4.82
N GLU A 92 -1.17 -14.47 3.69
CA GLU A 92 -0.07 -13.52 3.59
C GLU A 92 -0.60 -12.08 3.60
N VAL A 93 -1.74 -11.81 2.95
CA VAL A 93 -2.33 -10.45 2.87
C VAL A 93 -2.60 -9.87 4.25
N ALA A 94 -3.17 -10.66 5.16
CA ALA A 94 -3.44 -10.21 6.53
C ALA A 94 -2.14 -9.83 7.25
N ARG A 95 -1.10 -10.68 7.17
CA ARG A 95 0.22 -10.43 7.77
C ARG A 95 0.87 -9.17 7.21
N VAL A 96 0.88 -9.01 5.89
CA VAL A 96 1.44 -7.80 5.24
C VAL A 96 0.67 -6.56 5.69
N THR A 97 -0.66 -6.61 5.67
CA THR A 97 -1.52 -5.49 6.07
C THR A 97 -1.25 -5.07 7.53
N GLU A 98 -1.17 -6.02 8.46
CA GLU A 98 -0.86 -5.72 9.86
C GLU A 98 0.55 -5.13 10.03
N SER A 99 1.54 -5.66 9.29
CA SER A 99 2.91 -5.15 9.29
C SER A 99 2.98 -3.69 8.84
N LEU A 100 2.29 -3.36 7.74
CA LEU A 100 2.19 -1.99 7.24
C LEU A 100 1.43 -1.07 8.20
N SER A 101 0.38 -1.57 8.87
CA SER A 101 -0.37 -0.82 9.88
C SER A 101 0.52 -0.35 11.03
N ARG A 102 1.41 -1.22 11.53
CA ARG A 102 2.36 -0.88 12.60
C ARG A 102 3.31 0.25 12.19
N ILE A 103 3.75 0.26 10.93
CA ILE A 103 4.56 1.36 10.40
C ILE A 103 3.74 2.66 10.41
N LEU A 104 2.54 2.67 9.84
CA LEU A 104 1.70 3.87 9.81
C LEU A 104 1.39 4.40 11.22
N GLN A 105 1.16 3.52 12.20
CA GLN A 105 0.98 3.88 13.61
C GLN A 105 2.23 4.54 14.21
N LYS A 106 3.43 4.03 13.93
CA LYS A 106 4.72 4.62 14.36
C LYS A 106 4.87 6.07 13.88
N TYR A 107 4.38 6.38 12.69
CA TYR A 107 4.37 7.72 12.10
C TYR A 107 3.14 8.56 12.48
N ARG A 108 2.31 8.09 13.43
CA ARG A 108 1.10 8.77 13.92
C ARG A 108 0.07 9.04 12.82
N LEU A 109 0.06 8.23 11.76
CA LEU A 109 -0.93 8.31 10.69
C LEU A 109 -2.17 7.50 11.09
N LYS A 110 -3.19 8.20 11.60
CA LYS A 110 -4.47 7.59 11.99
C LYS A 110 -5.17 6.97 10.79
N HIS A 111 -5.49 5.69 10.89
CA HIS A 111 -6.14 4.92 9.83
C HIS A 111 -7.01 3.81 10.43
N THR A 112 -7.89 3.28 9.59
CA THR A 112 -8.68 2.07 9.82
C THR A 112 -8.37 1.05 8.72
N ILE A 113 -8.56 -0.23 9.02
CA ILE A 113 -8.40 -1.32 8.06
C ILE A 113 -9.78 -1.94 7.83
N GLU A 114 -10.23 -1.91 6.58
CA GLU A 114 -11.40 -2.67 6.13
C GLU A 114 -10.91 -3.86 5.29
N TRP A 115 -11.52 -5.03 5.48
CA TRP A 115 -11.11 -6.24 4.78
C TRP A 115 -12.08 -6.56 3.64
N ASP A 116 -11.55 -7.11 2.54
CA ASP A 116 -12.31 -7.57 1.36
C ASP A 116 -13.25 -6.51 0.72
N LYS A 117 -12.87 -5.23 0.81
CA LYS A 117 -13.62 -4.12 0.19
C LYS A 117 -13.22 -3.81 -1.25
N LEU A 118 -12.21 -4.51 -1.78
CA LEU A 118 -11.78 -4.35 -3.17
C LEU A 118 -12.75 -5.06 -4.14
N LYS A 119 -14.00 -4.56 -4.22
CA LYS A 119 -15.08 -5.18 -5.01
C LYS A 119 -14.84 -5.15 -6.53
N PHE A 120 -14.12 -4.14 -7.03
CA PHE A 120 -13.91 -3.96 -8.48
C PHE A 120 -12.84 -4.88 -9.10
N LEU A 121 -11.96 -5.48 -8.30
CA LEU A 121 -10.91 -6.40 -8.80
C LEU A 121 -11.20 -7.87 -8.48
N ALA A 122 -12.18 -8.15 -7.62
CA ALA A 122 -12.57 -9.51 -7.24
C ALA A 122 -13.38 -10.25 -8.32
N ASP A 123 -13.94 -9.51 -9.30
CA ASP A 123 -14.93 -10.03 -10.25
C ASP A 123 -14.35 -10.47 -11.61
N LYS A 124 -13.04 -10.32 -11.86
CA LYS A 124 -12.41 -11.03 -12.99
C LYS A 124 -12.01 -12.43 -12.57
N LYS A 125 -13.02 -13.26 -12.31
CA LYS A 125 -12.92 -14.71 -12.48
C LYS A 125 -13.12 -14.98 -13.96
N GLU A 126 -12.02 -15.17 -14.69
CA GLU A 126 -12.03 -16.07 -15.85
C GLU A 126 -11.78 -17.49 -15.33
#